data_AF-A0A956ZI04-F1
#
_entry.id   AF-A0A956ZI04-F1
#
_cell.length_a   1.000
_cell.length_b   1.000
_cell.length_c   1.000
_cell.angle_alpha   90.00
_cell.angle_beta   90.00
_cell.angle_gamma   90.00
#
_symmetry.space_group_name_H-M   'P 1'
#
loop_
_entity.id
_entity.type
_entity.pdbx_description
1 polymer ?
#
loop_
_entity_poly.entity_id
_entity_poly.type
_entity_poly.pdbx_seq_one_letter_code
_entity_poly.pdbx_strand_id
1 'polypeptide(L)'
;MTSAGPTPRRRSRRWFLGASATAAGYVVLSCGGGSTSPSPTASTGTTGTQTPPAGPTATLGPGVTPTRPPAGPPSLTMTGFVVGDGQFDPHRTQVGTLQGQQAFVYSRLLSYEDQAANILRTDLATAMPQQPDELTYVFKLNPAARWHDVSPLDGRQVTAEDVVHSFDRQRLGDRSVFVRQSRWSNIASIDAPDSETVIITTAEPLAPMLNWLADPTAMIVAPEMDATGFSAEPDGQVGSGPFRWLEWTEGEFASVIRNEEWFGSAPALAGITVLHAENASEVVADLRVKDLDAAFVGRTQADAMKEAVPGLVESHVGNALFFGMRFTTSAPPFNDVRVRTALAIAMNRTEMIDIFFDGSGDRSGWVSWPVSHWALPFSELSEWPGYRLGSGGRAQDIQDARQQMDAYVADGNERPTTLELHVEQT
;
A
#
# COMPACT_ATOMS: atom_id res chain seq x y z
N MET A 1 1.89 27.90 35.48
CA MET A 1 0.71 27.23 36.06
C MET A 1 0.68 25.83 35.50
N THR A 2 0.88 24.86 36.37
CA THR A 2 1.00 23.41 36.10
C THR A 2 -0.32 22.83 35.62
N SER A 3 -0.38 22.27 34.40
CA SER A 3 -1.52 21.45 33.97
C SER A 3 -1.22 19.97 34.27
N ALA A 4 -2.20 19.32 34.91
CA ALA A 4 -2.13 17.95 35.35
C ALA A 4 -2.26 16.99 34.15
N GLY A 5 -1.37 15.99 34.09
CA GLY A 5 -1.46 14.89 33.13
C GLY A 5 -2.61 13.92 33.46
N PRO A 6 -3.09 13.13 32.48
CA PRO A 6 -4.22 12.24 32.68
C PRO A 6 -3.84 10.96 33.43
N THR A 7 -4.62 10.64 34.46
CA THR A 7 -4.58 9.38 35.22
C THR A 7 -4.88 8.14 34.36
N PRO A 8 -4.18 7.00 34.55
CA PRO A 8 -4.43 5.79 33.79
C PRO A 8 -5.64 5.02 34.33
N ARG A 9 -6.64 4.75 33.48
CA ARG A 9 -7.76 3.86 33.80
C ARG A 9 -7.33 2.39 33.66
N ARG A 10 -7.14 1.71 34.79
CA ARG A 10 -7.08 0.25 34.90
C ARG A 10 -8.39 -0.38 34.38
N ARG A 11 -8.34 -1.17 33.31
CA ARG A 11 -9.43 -2.08 32.93
C ARG A 11 -9.10 -3.50 33.43
N SER A 12 -9.90 -3.99 34.38
CA SER A 12 -9.83 -5.36 34.86
C SER A 12 -10.54 -6.31 33.87
N ARG A 13 -9.80 -7.29 33.36
CA ARG A 13 -10.34 -8.52 32.78
C ARG A 13 -11.23 -9.21 33.80
N ARG A 14 -12.44 -9.65 33.42
CA ARG A 14 -13.03 -10.94 33.86
C ARG A 14 -14.43 -11.25 33.30
N TRP A 15 -14.49 -12.43 32.67
CA TRP A 15 -15.55 -13.44 32.58
C TRP A 15 -16.57 -13.50 31.42
N PHE A 16 -16.66 -14.76 30.97
CA PHE A 16 -17.40 -15.47 29.93
C PHE A 16 -18.84 -15.84 30.33
N LEU A 17 -19.54 -16.46 29.36
CA LEU A 17 -20.82 -17.22 29.38
C LEU A 17 -22.02 -16.37 28.95
N GLY A 18 -22.85 -16.73 27.99
CA GLY A 18 -22.99 -17.95 27.18
C GLY A 18 -24.43 -17.95 26.64
N ALA A 19 -24.65 -18.33 25.38
CA ALA A 19 -25.97 -18.71 24.89
C ALA A 19 -25.82 -19.53 23.60
N SER A 20 -26.11 -20.82 23.72
CA SER A 20 -26.31 -21.77 22.64
C SER A 20 -27.76 -21.67 22.15
N ALA A 21 -28.01 -21.86 20.85
CA ALA A 21 -28.90 -22.92 20.31
C ALA A 21 -29.30 -22.67 18.83
N THR A 22 -29.03 -23.70 18.00
CA THR A 22 -29.86 -24.30 16.92
C THR A 22 -30.40 -23.42 15.77
N ALA A 23 -30.55 -23.84 14.52
CA ALA A 23 -30.21 -25.03 13.73
C ALA A 23 -30.70 -24.73 12.29
N ALA A 24 -30.05 -25.25 11.25
CA ALA A 24 -30.70 -25.66 9.99
C ALA A 24 -29.66 -26.32 9.07
N GLY A 25 -29.87 -27.61 8.79
CA GLY A 25 -29.04 -28.37 7.86
C GLY A 25 -29.46 -28.16 6.41
N TYR A 26 -28.53 -28.42 5.50
CA TYR A 26 -28.85 -28.80 4.12
C TYR A 26 -27.99 -29.98 3.68
N VAL A 27 -28.68 -30.83 2.92
CA VAL A 27 -28.36 -32.19 2.52
C VAL A 27 -27.34 -32.20 1.38
N VAL A 28 -26.43 -33.18 1.46
CA VAL A 28 -25.47 -33.58 0.42
C VAL A 28 -26.22 -34.24 -0.75
N LEU A 29 -25.96 -33.80 -1.98
CA LEU A 29 -26.23 -34.56 -3.20
C LEU A 29 -24.95 -34.67 -4.02
N SER A 30 -24.39 -35.88 -4.02
CA SER A 30 -23.29 -36.33 -4.86
C SER A 30 -23.78 -36.76 -6.24
N CYS A 31 -22.98 -36.47 -7.27
CA CYS A 31 -22.70 -37.23 -8.50
C CYS A 31 -21.83 -36.27 -9.35
N GLY A 32 -20.61 -36.58 -9.80
CA GLY A 32 -20.12 -37.83 -10.38
C GLY A 32 -19.68 -37.49 -11.80
N GLY A 33 -18.39 -37.24 -12.02
CA GLY A 33 -17.84 -36.90 -13.34
C GLY A 33 -16.33 -36.98 -13.32
N GLY A 34 -15.79 -38.10 -13.80
CA GLY A 34 -14.39 -38.46 -13.67
C GLY A 34 -13.44 -37.66 -14.56
N SER A 35 -12.22 -37.51 -14.08
CA SER A 35 -11.04 -37.40 -14.94
C SER A 35 -9.84 -38.04 -14.24
N THR A 36 -9.12 -38.81 -15.04
CA THR A 36 -7.98 -39.66 -14.73
C THR A 36 -6.76 -38.88 -14.23
N SER A 37 -6.23 -39.24 -13.07
CA SER A 37 -4.87 -38.88 -12.64
C SER A 37 -3.86 -39.90 -13.18
N PRO A 38 -2.68 -39.48 -13.67
CA PRO A 38 -1.51 -40.34 -13.72
C PRO A 38 -0.67 -40.16 -12.45
N SER A 39 -0.30 -41.29 -11.84
CA SER A 39 0.63 -41.40 -10.71
C SER A 39 2.07 -40.99 -11.09
N PRO A 40 2.88 -40.52 -10.11
CA PRO A 40 4.26 -40.10 -10.35
C PRO A 40 5.20 -41.31 -10.37
N THR A 41 6.20 -41.27 -11.25
CA THR A 41 7.30 -42.24 -11.25
C THR A 41 8.41 -41.73 -10.34
N ALA A 42 8.79 -42.55 -9.35
CA ALA A 42 9.93 -42.30 -8.48
C ALA A 42 11.25 -42.54 -9.23
N SER A 43 12.22 -41.65 -9.03
CA SER A 43 13.63 -41.88 -9.32
C SER A 43 14.47 -41.46 -8.12
N THR A 44 15.24 -42.42 -7.62
CA THR A 44 16.17 -42.36 -6.50
C THR A 44 17.44 -41.58 -6.85
N GLY A 45 17.92 -40.76 -5.90
CA GLY A 45 19.36 -40.67 -5.62
C GLY A 45 20.03 -39.29 -5.66
N THR A 46 20.62 -38.95 -4.51
CA THR A 46 21.86 -38.18 -4.29
C THR A 46 21.71 -36.72 -3.86
N THR A 47 22.08 -36.51 -2.59
CA THR A 47 22.33 -35.26 -1.90
C THR A 47 23.47 -34.49 -2.58
N GLY A 48 23.14 -33.35 -3.19
CA GLY A 48 24.09 -32.36 -3.66
C GLY A 48 23.48 -30.98 -3.45
N THR A 49 24.14 -30.15 -2.66
CA THR A 49 23.82 -28.73 -2.46
C THR A 49 23.91 -28.02 -3.81
N GLN A 50 22.77 -27.82 -4.48
CA GLN A 50 22.67 -26.97 -5.66
C GLN A 50 21.98 -25.67 -5.26
N THR A 51 22.71 -24.58 -5.40
CA THR A 51 22.18 -23.22 -5.49
C THR A 51 21.07 -23.23 -6.56
N PRO A 52 19.87 -22.70 -6.28
CA PRO A 52 18.84 -22.62 -7.31
C PRO A 52 19.38 -21.83 -8.51
N PRO A 53 19.16 -22.28 -9.75
CA PRO A 53 19.60 -21.53 -10.92
C PRO A 53 18.91 -20.16 -10.87
N ALA A 54 19.70 -19.11 -11.09
CA ALA A 54 19.17 -17.79 -11.37
C ALA A 54 18.09 -17.94 -12.46
N GLY A 55 16.88 -17.48 -12.16
CA GLY A 55 15.85 -17.32 -13.18
C GLY A 55 16.43 -16.49 -14.34
N PRO A 56 15.90 -16.63 -15.56
CA PRO A 56 16.47 -15.95 -16.71
C PRO A 56 16.55 -14.46 -16.41
N THR A 57 17.78 -13.95 -16.31
CA THR A 57 18.09 -12.54 -16.41
C THR A 57 17.54 -12.08 -17.74
N ALA A 58 16.39 -11.41 -17.72
CA ALA A 58 15.92 -10.66 -18.87
C ALA A 58 16.99 -9.61 -19.11
N THR A 59 17.84 -9.85 -20.11
CA THR A 59 18.72 -8.81 -20.61
C THR A 59 17.83 -7.85 -21.36
N LEU A 60 17.83 -6.58 -20.95
CA LEU A 60 17.10 -5.50 -21.62
C LEU A 60 17.22 -5.66 -23.14
N GLY A 61 16.07 -5.74 -23.80
CA GLY A 61 16.00 -5.53 -25.24
C GLY A 61 16.48 -4.11 -25.57
N PRO A 62 16.90 -3.84 -26.82
CA PRO A 62 17.33 -2.51 -27.18
C PRO A 62 16.17 -1.50 -27.10
N GLY A 63 16.27 -0.54 -26.18
CA GLY A 63 16.01 0.87 -26.47
C GLY A 63 14.61 1.43 -26.22
N VAL A 64 14.18 1.54 -24.96
CA VAL A 64 13.24 2.59 -24.56
C VAL A 64 13.91 3.44 -23.48
N THR A 65 14.38 4.61 -23.88
CA THR A 65 14.90 5.61 -22.94
C THR A 65 13.76 6.58 -22.62
N PRO A 66 13.49 6.87 -21.34
CA PRO A 66 12.45 7.83 -21.01
C PRO A 66 12.72 9.18 -21.65
N THR A 67 11.65 9.83 -22.07
CA THR A 67 11.66 11.17 -22.60
C THR A 67 12.13 12.14 -21.50
N ARG A 68 13.27 12.78 -21.71
CA ARG A 68 13.76 13.81 -20.79
C ARG A 68 12.91 15.08 -20.96
N PRO A 69 12.46 15.72 -19.86
CA PRO A 69 11.77 17.00 -19.95
C PRO A 69 12.62 18.05 -20.70
N PRO A 70 11.99 19.01 -21.41
CA PRO A 70 12.69 20.06 -22.14
C PRO A 70 13.68 20.85 -21.25
N ALA A 71 14.70 21.43 -21.86
CA ALA A 71 15.69 22.27 -21.15
C ALA A 71 14.99 23.41 -20.38
N GLY A 72 15.27 23.51 -19.07
CA GLY A 72 14.58 24.45 -18.19
C GLY A 72 14.90 24.19 -16.70
N PRO A 73 13.92 24.32 -15.78
CA PRO A 73 14.11 23.98 -14.37
C PRO A 73 14.54 22.52 -14.19
N PRO A 74 15.17 22.16 -13.05
CA PRO A 74 15.71 20.81 -12.85
C PRO A 74 14.61 19.75 -12.96
N SER A 75 14.94 18.62 -13.56
CA SER A 75 14.13 17.40 -13.49
C SER A 75 14.67 16.50 -12.38
N LEU A 76 13.86 15.54 -11.93
CA LEU A 76 14.26 14.56 -10.93
C LEU A 76 14.13 13.16 -11.53
N THR A 77 15.26 12.45 -11.65
CA THR A 77 15.27 11.02 -11.99
C THR A 77 15.57 10.23 -10.72
N MET A 78 14.69 9.30 -10.36
CA MET A 78 14.87 8.46 -9.17
C MET A 78 14.54 7.00 -9.43
N THR A 79 15.10 6.08 -8.65
CA THR A 79 14.65 4.69 -8.70
C THR A 79 13.36 4.49 -7.90
N GLY A 80 12.56 3.53 -8.33
CA GLY A 80 11.35 3.10 -7.66
C GLY A 80 10.78 1.83 -8.27
N PHE A 81 9.59 1.45 -7.82
CA PHE A 81 8.88 0.30 -8.36
C PHE A 81 7.92 0.78 -9.44
N VAL A 82 8.06 0.26 -10.66
CA VAL A 82 7.22 0.57 -11.81
C VAL A 82 6.52 -0.73 -12.21
N VAL A 83 5.42 -1.00 -11.54
CA VAL A 83 4.65 -2.24 -11.70
C VAL A 83 3.19 -1.87 -11.92
N GLY A 84 2.46 -2.69 -12.68
CA GLY A 84 1.03 -2.55 -12.91
C GLY A 84 0.28 -3.84 -12.59
N ASP A 85 -1.04 -3.73 -12.45
CA ASP A 85 -1.97 -4.86 -12.34
C ASP A 85 -2.91 -4.95 -13.57
N GLY A 86 -2.50 -4.32 -14.67
CA GLY A 86 -3.32 -4.16 -15.87
C GLY A 86 -4.55 -3.27 -15.66
N GLN A 87 -4.61 -2.49 -14.58
CA GLN A 87 -5.67 -1.53 -14.29
C GLN A 87 -5.05 -0.19 -13.87
N PHE A 88 -5.22 0.86 -14.69
CA PHE A 88 -4.72 2.19 -14.35
C PHE A 88 -5.76 3.12 -13.73
N ASP A 89 -6.97 2.65 -13.48
CA ASP A 89 -7.95 3.46 -12.76
C ASP A 89 -7.51 3.58 -11.28
N PRO A 90 -7.27 4.80 -10.75
CA PRO A 90 -6.73 4.99 -9.41
C PRO A 90 -7.65 4.44 -8.30
N HIS A 91 -8.95 4.27 -8.58
CA HIS A 91 -9.92 3.69 -7.65
C HIS A 91 -9.97 2.15 -7.70
N ARG A 92 -9.47 1.53 -8.77
CA ARG A 92 -9.54 0.08 -9.00
C ARG A 92 -8.20 -0.62 -8.76
N THR A 93 -7.09 0.01 -9.14
CA THR A 93 -5.75 -0.57 -8.96
C THR A 93 -5.48 -0.94 -7.51
N GLN A 94 -4.81 -2.06 -7.31
CA GLN A 94 -4.31 -2.49 -5.99
C GLN A 94 -2.81 -2.20 -5.81
N VAL A 95 -2.16 -1.66 -6.84
CA VAL A 95 -0.73 -1.42 -6.86
C VAL A 95 -0.41 -0.06 -6.24
N GLY A 96 0.05 -0.08 -4.99
CA GLY A 96 0.34 1.15 -4.23
C GLY A 96 1.45 2.02 -4.84
N THR A 97 2.40 1.43 -5.56
CA THR A 97 3.49 2.15 -6.22
C THR A 97 2.99 2.94 -7.43
N LEU A 98 2.07 2.36 -8.21
CA LEU A 98 1.34 3.05 -9.27
C LEU A 98 0.48 4.19 -8.70
N GLN A 99 -0.24 3.95 -7.59
CA GLN A 99 -0.99 5.02 -6.91
C GLN A 99 -0.06 6.16 -6.44
N GLY A 100 1.16 5.84 -6.00
CA GLY A 100 2.17 6.85 -5.66
C GLY A 100 2.57 7.71 -6.85
N GLN A 101 2.72 7.12 -8.03
CA GLN A 101 3.02 7.84 -9.28
C GLN A 101 1.81 8.67 -9.75
N GLN A 102 0.60 8.11 -9.68
CA GLN A 102 -0.65 8.80 -9.99
C GLN A 102 -0.91 9.99 -9.06
N ALA A 103 -0.41 9.96 -7.81
CA ALA A 103 -0.56 11.06 -6.87
C ALA A 103 0.18 12.34 -7.27
N PHE A 104 1.08 12.29 -8.25
CA PHE A 104 1.64 13.49 -8.90
C PHE A 104 0.64 14.16 -9.86
N VAL A 105 -0.27 13.38 -10.44
CA VAL A 105 -1.18 13.74 -11.52
C VAL A 105 -2.56 14.13 -11.00
N TYR A 106 -3.07 13.38 -10.03
CA TYR A 106 -4.42 13.56 -9.51
C TYR A 106 -4.44 14.34 -8.21
N SER A 107 -5.41 15.25 -8.10
CA SER A 107 -5.69 15.96 -6.86
C SER A 107 -6.73 15.21 -6.02
N ARG A 108 -6.77 15.54 -4.73
CA ARG A 108 -7.72 15.07 -3.72
C ARG A 108 -8.38 16.28 -3.06
N LEU A 109 -9.36 16.08 -2.17
CA LEU A 109 -9.87 17.19 -1.34
C LEU A 109 -8.78 17.70 -0.37
N LEU A 110 -8.07 16.76 0.25
CA LEU A 110 -6.96 17.01 1.18
C LEU A 110 -5.72 16.25 0.72
N SER A 111 -4.57 16.57 1.30
CA SER A 111 -3.33 15.82 1.08
C SER A 111 -2.54 15.74 2.39
N TYR A 112 -1.51 14.90 2.42
CA TYR A 112 -0.56 14.90 3.53
C TYR A 112 0.52 15.96 3.28
N GLU A 113 0.83 16.71 4.32
CA GLU A 113 2.09 17.46 4.42
C GLU A 113 3.18 16.54 4.95
N ASP A 114 2.86 15.82 6.03
CA ASP A 114 3.68 14.76 6.60
C ASP A 114 2.78 13.59 7.00
N GLN A 115 2.91 12.48 6.28
CA GLN A 115 2.10 11.29 6.53
C GLN A 115 2.48 10.58 7.84
N ALA A 116 3.77 10.58 8.21
CA ALA A 116 4.24 9.91 9.42
C ALA A 116 3.83 10.69 10.68
N ALA A 117 3.89 12.02 10.64
CA ALA A 117 3.41 12.89 11.71
C ALA A 117 1.88 13.10 11.69
N ASN A 118 1.18 12.52 10.71
CA ASN A 118 -0.26 12.68 10.51
C ASN A 118 -0.69 14.15 10.35
N ILE A 119 0.09 14.93 9.61
CA ILE A 119 -0.18 16.34 9.33
C ILE A 119 -0.85 16.45 7.96
N LEU A 120 -2.11 16.89 7.99
CA LEU A 120 -2.91 17.12 6.79
C LEU A 120 -2.75 18.56 6.31
N ARG A 121 -2.81 18.72 4.99
CA ARG A 121 -2.91 20.00 4.30
C ARG A 121 -4.04 19.95 3.28
N THR A 122 -4.39 21.11 2.74
CA THR A 122 -5.38 21.20 1.67
C THR A 122 -4.79 20.82 0.31
N ASP A 123 -5.66 20.41 -0.60
CA ASP A 123 -5.33 20.18 -2.02
C ASP A 123 -6.36 20.91 -2.91
N LEU A 124 -7.40 20.24 -3.43
CA LEU A 124 -8.48 20.93 -4.16
C LEU A 124 -9.29 21.86 -3.26
N ALA A 125 -9.40 21.55 -1.96
CA ALA A 125 -10.07 22.42 -1.02
C ALA A 125 -9.24 23.69 -0.75
N THR A 126 -9.91 24.81 -0.54
CA THR A 126 -9.26 26.08 -0.17
C THR A 126 -8.91 26.17 1.32
N ALA A 127 -9.56 25.35 2.15
CA ALA A 127 -9.34 25.25 3.59
C ALA A 127 -9.71 23.84 4.10
N MET A 128 -9.29 23.51 5.32
CA MET A 128 -9.83 22.35 6.05
C MET A 128 -11.36 22.49 6.18
N PRO A 129 -12.12 21.39 6.22
CA PRO A 129 -13.58 21.46 6.15
C PRO A 129 -14.17 22.14 7.37
N GLN A 130 -15.26 22.88 7.15
CA GLN A 130 -16.12 23.26 8.27
C GLN A 130 -16.90 22.03 8.73
N GLN A 131 -16.95 21.83 10.04
CA GLN A 131 -17.71 20.74 10.67
C GLN A 131 -18.79 21.34 11.57
N PRO A 132 -20.01 21.59 11.04
CA PRO A 132 -21.10 22.12 11.85
C PRO A 132 -21.57 21.13 12.94
N ASP A 133 -21.31 19.84 12.75
CA ASP A 133 -21.56 18.74 13.68
C ASP A 133 -20.52 17.62 13.49
N GLU A 134 -20.69 16.48 14.17
CA GLU A 134 -19.76 15.33 14.12
C GLU A 134 -19.89 14.45 12.87
N LEU A 135 -20.88 14.72 12.01
CA LEU A 135 -21.23 13.91 10.84
C LEU A 135 -20.96 14.64 9.52
N THR A 136 -20.96 15.98 9.54
CA THR A 136 -20.98 16.81 8.34
C THR A 136 -19.63 17.47 8.09
N TYR A 137 -19.14 17.39 6.86
CA TYR A 137 -17.89 17.98 6.39
C TYR A 137 -18.18 18.87 5.18
N VAL A 138 -18.00 20.18 5.32
CA VAL A 138 -18.25 21.15 4.24
C VAL A 138 -16.92 21.66 3.69
N PHE A 139 -16.67 21.37 2.42
CA PHE A 139 -15.50 21.81 1.68
C PHE A 139 -15.86 22.91 0.67
N LYS A 140 -14.93 23.84 0.46
CA LYS A 140 -14.95 24.80 -0.64
C LYS A 140 -13.79 24.52 -1.59
N LEU A 141 -14.09 24.21 -2.83
CA LEU A 141 -13.11 23.93 -3.87
C LEU A 141 -12.42 25.21 -4.34
N ASN A 142 -11.21 25.07 -4.87
CA ASN A 142 -10.48 26.17 -5.47
C ASN A 142 -11.11 26.52 -6.84
N PRO A 143 -11.62 27.74 -7.05
CA PRO A 143 -12.24 28.15 -8.32
C PRO A 143 -11.26 28.14 -9.50
N ALA A 144 -9.95 28.21 -9.22
CA ALA A 144 -8.90 28.13 -10.23
C ALA A 144 -8.52 26.68 -10.58
N ALA A 145 -9.05 25.67 -9.88
CA ALA A 145 -8.73 24.27 -10.19
C ALA A 145 -9.28 23.89 -11.57
N ARG A 146 -8.39 23.34 -12.40
CA ARG A 146 -8.66 22.94 -13.78
C ARG A 146 -8.14 21.53 -13.99
N TRP A 147 -8.84 20.75 -14.79
CA TRP A 147 -8.28 19.50 -15.32
C TRP A 147 -7.12 19.81 -16.25
N HIS A 148 -6.26 18.84 -16.50
CA HIS A 148 -5.23 18.97 -17.53
C HIS A 148 -5.90 19.20 -18.90
N ASP A 149 -5.27 20.02 -19.74
CA ASP A 149 -5.77 20.36 -21.08
C ASP A 149 -5.58 19.20 -22.07
N VAL A 150 -6.45 18.20 -21.93
CA VAL A 150 -6.51 16.98 -22.73
C VAL A 150 -7.97 16.67 -23.03
N SER A 151 -8.29 16.38 -24.28
CA SER A 151 -9.64 16.00 -24.69
C SER A 151 -10.09 14.70 -23.99
N PRO A 152 -11.33 14.60 -23.50
CA PRO A 152 -12.46 15.53 -23.67
C PRO A 152 -12.60 16.61 -22.59
N LEU A 153 -11.62 16.74 -21.68
CA LEU A 153 -11.72 17.69 -20.57
C LEU A 153 -11.36 19.11 -20.97
N ASP A 154 -10.46 19.29 -21.95
CA ASP A 154 -10.09 20.59 -22.56
C ASP A 154 -9.85 21.69 -21.50
N GLY A 155 -9.17 21.33 -20.41
CA GLY A 155 -8.81 22.24 -19.34
C GLY A 155 -10.01 22.76 -18.52
N ARG A 156 -11.19 22.14 -18.57
CA ARG A 156 -12.37 22.64 -17.85
C ARG A 156 -12.15 22.72 -16.34
N GLN A 157 -12.95 23.55 -15.68
CA GLN A 157 -12.92 23.68 -14.22
C GLN A 157 -13.25 22.34 -13.53
N VAL A 158 -12.53 22.06 -12.44
CA VAL A 158 -12.89 21.00 -11.49
C VAL A 158 -14.06 21.50 -10.65
N THR A 159 -15.14 20.72 -10.60
CA THR A 159 -16.38 21.09 -9.92
C THR A 159 -16.72 20.12 -8.79
N ALA A 160 -17.65 20.53 -7.92
CA ALA A 160 -18.18 19.69 -6.85
C ALA A 160 -18.82 18.40 -7.37
N GLU A 161 -19.43 18.42 -8.56
CA GLU A 161 -19.99 17.24 -9.21
C GLU A 161 -18.91 16.21 -9.59
N ASP A 162 -17.70 16.64 -9.93
CA ASP A 162 -16.58 15.71 -10.18
C ASP A 162 -16.20 14.95 -8.90
N VAL A 163 -16.28 15.64 -7.76
CA VAL A 163 -16.03 15.05 -6.44
C VAL A 163 -17.13 14.07 -6.07
N VAL A 164 -18.40 14.45 -6.28
CA VAL A 164 -19.55 13.56 -6.08
C VAL A 164 -19.38 12.29 -6.92
N HIS A 165 -19.12 12.42 -8.23
CA HIS A 165 -18.90 11.29 -9.14
C HIS A 165 -17.79 10.35 -8.63
N SER A 166 -16.65 10.92 -8.25
CA SER A 166 -15.46 10.17 -7.83
C SER A 166 -15.69 9.30 -6.59
N PHE A 167 -16.50 9.78 -5.65
CA PHE A 167 -16.85 9.00 -4.46
C PHE A 167 -18.06 8.10 -4.69
N ASP A 168 -19.05 8.54 -5.48
CA ASP A 168 -20.25 7.75 -5.79
C ASP A 168 -19.90 6.49 -6.58
N ARG A 169 -19.04 6.59 -7.60
CA ARG A 169 -18.58 5.39 -8.34
C ARG A 169 -17.93 4.36 -7.42
N GLN A 170 -17.19 4.80 -6.40
CA GLN A 170 -16.54 3.90 -5.45
C GLN A 170 -17.49 3.32 -4.41
N ARG A 171 -18.39 4.13 -3.84
CA ARG A 171 -19.26 3.69 -2.72
C ARG A 171 -20.50 2.95 -3.20
N LEU A 172 -21.01 3.29 -4.39
CA LEU A 172 -22.20 2.69 -5.01
C LEU A 172 -21.85 1.62 -6.05
N GLY A 173 -20.62 1.63 -6.57
CA GLY A 173 -20.16 0.64 -7.55
C GLY A 173 -20.02 -0.77 -6.96
N ASP A 174 -19.93 -1.78 -7.83
CA ASP A 174 -19.79 -3.18 -7.41
C ASP A 174 -18.46 -3.40 -6.67
N ARG A 175 -18.51 -4.10 -5.53
CA ARG A 175 -17.34 -4.43 -4.70
C ARG A 175 -16.29 -5.28 -5.44
N SER A 176 -16.70 -6.06 -6.45
CA SER A 176 -15.79 -6.83 -7.31
C SER A 176 -14.96 -5.93 -8.24
N VAL A 177 -15.43 -4.71 -8.51
CA VAL A 177 -14.72 -3.70 -9.32
C VAL A 177 -13.98 -2.73 -8.42
N PHE A 178 -14.64 -2.24 -7.37
CA PHE A 178 -14.09 -1.33 -6.38
C PHE A 178 -13.81 -2.09 -5.08
N VAL A 179 -12.65 -2.73 -5.01
CA VAL A 179 -12.25 -3.57 -3.85
C VAL A 179 -12.29 -2.79 -2.53
N ARG A 180 -12.11 -1.46 -2.58
CA ARG A 180 -12.15 -0.55 -1.43
C ARG A 180 -13.52 0.09 -1.17
N GLN A 181 -14.59 -0.33 -1.86
CA GLN A 181 -15.95 0.20 -1.70
C GLN A 181 -16.38 0.33 -0.23
N SER A 182 -16.07 -0.68 0.60
CA SER A 182 -16.45 -0.67 2.02
C SER A 182 -15.81 0.47 2.83
N ARG A 183 -14.69 1.06 2.37
CA ARG A 183 -14.09 2.25 2.97
C ARG A 183 -15.08 3.42 2.95
N TRP A 184 -15.88 3.54 1.90
CA TRP A 184 -16.80 4.67 1.70
C TRP A 184 -18.22 4.38 2.17
N SER A 185 -18.48 3.20 2.75
CA SER A 185 -19.82 2.74 3.15
C SER A 185 -20.46 3.55 4.28
N ASN A 186 -19.66 4.28 5.07
CA ASN A 186 -20.16 5.14 6.13
C ASN A 186 -20.57 6.53 5.60
N ILE A 187 -20.27 6.88 4.34
CA ILE A 187 -20.78 8.11 3.73
C ILE A 187 -22.27 7.92 3.42
N ALA A 188 -23.11 8.70 4.08
CA ALA A 188 -24.56 8.71 3.90
C ALA A 188 -24.97 9.53 2.67
N SER A 189 -24.41 10.72 2.49
CA SER A 189 -24.63 11.58 1.32
C SER A 189 -23.39 12.37 0.94
N ILE A 190 -23.34 12.76 -0.33
CA ILE A 190 -22.41 13.74 -0.87
C ILE A 190 -23.23 14.70 -1.72
N ASP A 191 -23.30 15.95 -1.31
CA ASP A 191 -24.14 16.95 -1.94
C ASP A 191 -23.27 18.07 -2.53
N ALA A 192 -23.62 18.51 -3.74
CA ALA A 192 -23.01 19.62 -4.45
C ALA A 192 -24.04 20.74 -4.66
N PRO A 193 -24.34 21.56 -3.64
CA PRO A 193 -25.37 22.61 -3.78
C PRO A 193 -25.00 23.70 -4.79
N ASP A 194 -23.72 23.81 -5.12
CA ASP A 194 -23.17 24.65 -6.19
C ASP A 194 -21.88 24.01 -6.73
N SER A 195 -21.26 24.61 -7.75
CA SER A 195 -20.09 24.06 -8.43
C SER A 195 -18.83 23.98 -7.58
N GLU A 196 -18.77 24.63 -6.41
CA GLU A 196 -17.55 24.76 -5.60
C GLU A 196 -17.75 24.29 -4.16
N THR A 197 -18.92 23.78 -3.81
CA THR A 197 -19.24 23.32 -2.46
C THR A 197 -19.48 21.84 -2.47
N VAL A 198 -18.73 21.12 -1.66
CA VAL A 198 -18.96 19.69 -1.42
C VAL A 198 -19.35 19.52 0.04
N ILE A 199 -20.49 18.90 0.28
CA ILE A 199 -20.97 18.55 1.62
C ILE A 199 -20.95 17.04 1.72
N ILE A 200 -20.10 16.49 2.57
CA ILE A 200 -20.07 15.05 2.85
C ILE A 200 -20.71 14.82 4.21
N THR A 201 -21.71 13.96 4.27
CA THR A 201 -22.39 13.56 5.51
C THR A 201 -22.12 12.09 5.79
N THR A 202 -21.63 11.76 6.98
CA THR A 202 -21.42 10.38 7.42
C THR A 202 -22.62 9.86 8.22
N ALA A 203 -22.86 8.56 8.18
CA ALA A 203 -23.94 7.90 8.92
C ALA A 203 -23.68 7.83 10.42
N GLU A 204 -22.39 7.77 10.80
CA GLU A 204 -21.91 7.77 12.18
C GLU A 204 -20.64 8.63 12.27
N PRO A 205 -20.22 9.06 13.49
CA PRO A 205 -18.96 9.77 13.65
C PRO A 205 -17.77 8.92 13.16
N LEU A 206 -17.04 9.42 12.18
CA LEU A 206 -15.98 8.68 11.49
C LEU A 206 -14.62 9.35 11.70
N ALA A 207 -13.90 8.91 12.75
CA ALA A 207 -12.60 9.46 13.13
C ALA A 207 -11.56 9.57 11.98
N PRO A 208 -11.40 8.57 11.08
CA PRO A 208 -10.37 8.64 10.03
C PRO A 208 -10.82 9.38 8.76
N MET A 209 -11.97 10.07 8.76
CA MET A 209 -12.55 10.62 7.53
C MET A 209 -11.58 11.56 6.79
N LEU A 210 -10.98 12.53 7.49
CA LEU A 210 -10.04 13.47 6.86
C LEU A 210 -8.80 12.77 6.31
N ASN A 211 -8.31 11.74 7.02
CA ASN A 211 -7.21 10.90 6.56
C ASN A 211 -7.54 10.12 5.29
N TRP A 212 -8.78 9.64 5.18
CA TRP A 212 -9.25 8.95 3.99
C TRP A 212 -9.40 9.91 2.80
N LEU A 213 -9.87 11.13 3.04
CA LEU A 213 -9.95 12.17 1.99
C LEU A 213 -8.57 12.68 1.53
N ALA A 214 -7.52 12.46 2.34
CA ALA A 214 -6.13 12.76 1.99
C ALA A 214 -5.38 11.59 1.35
N ASP A 215 -5.97 10.40 1.31
CA ASP A 215 -5.33 9.17 0.84
C ASP A 215 -5.33 9.10 -0.71
N PRO A 216 -4.32 8.49 -1.36
CA PRO A 216 -4.30 8.26 -2.81
C PRO A 216 -5.57 7.58 -3.36
N THR A 217 -6.30 6.82 -2.55
CA THR A 217 -7.57 6.21 -2.98
C THR A 217 -8.74 7.21 -3.10
N ALA A 218 -8.57 8.45 -2.65
CA ALA A 218 -9.55 9.53 -2.75
C ALA A 218 -9.27 10.51 -3.91
N MET A 219 -8.42 10.14 -4.86
CA MET A 219 -8.16 10.94 -6.07
C MET A 219 -9.47 11.28 -6.78
N ILE A 220 -9.58 12.51 -7.29
CA ILE A 220 -10.75 12.92 -8.05
C ILE A 220 -10.53 12.52 -9.52
N VAL A 221 -11.49 11.80 -10.08
CA VAL A 221 -11.51 11.31 -11.47
C VAL A 221 -12.64 11.99 -12.21
N ALA A 222 -12.36 12.51 -13.40
CA ALA A 222 -13.37 13.18 -14.20
C ALA A 222 -14.37 12.17 -14.82
N PRO A 223 -15.68 12.43 -14.77
CA PRO A 223 -16.71 11.56 -15.35
C PRO A 223 -16.49 11.22 -16.84
N GLU A 224 -15.93 12.14 -17.61
CA GLU A 224 -15.71 11.98 -19.05
C GLU A 224 -14.61 10.96 -19.36
N MET A 225 -13.57 10.94 -18.52
CA MET A 225 -12.48 9.95 -18.63
C MET A 225 -12.94 8.57 -18.21
N ASP A 226 -13.80 8.50 -17.19
CA ASP A 226 -14.44 7.26 -16.73
C ASP A 226 -15.41 6.70 -17.79
N ALA A 227 -16.26 7.54 -18.37
CA ALA A 227 -17.27 7.13 -19.35
C ALA A 227 -16.68 6.52 -20.62
N THR A 228 -15.46 6.93 -21.01
CA THR A 228 -14.74 6.36 -22.15
C THR A 228 -13.93 5.11 -21.77
N GLY A 229 -13.79 4.82 -20.47
CA GLY A 229 -12.87 3.81 -19.94
C GLY A 229 -11.40 4.19 -20.06
N PHE A 230 -11.08 5.38 -20.59
CA PHE A 230 -9.71 5.77 -20.87
C PHE A 230 -8.90 5.93 -19.59
N SER A 231 -9.53 6.30 -18.45
CA SER A 231 -8.86 6.33 -17.15
C SER A 231 -8.29 4.98 -16.68
N ALA A 232 -8.70 3.85 -17.30
CA ALA A 232 -8.15 2.53 -17.02
C ALA A 232 -6.89 2.19 -17.84
N GLU A 233 -6.52 3.04 -18.80
CA GLU A 233 -5.34 2.88 -19.67
C GLU A 233 -4.13 3.67 -19.12
N PRO A 234 -2.89 3.23 -19.41
CA PRO A 234 -1.67 3.94 -19.00
C PRO A 234 -1.63 5.40 -19.47
N ASP A 235 -2.08 5.71 -20.68
CA ASP A 235 -2.04 7.07 -21.23
C ASP A 235 -3.24 7.92 -20.81
N GLY A 236 -4.27 7.32 -20.21
CA GLY A 236 -5.48 8.01 -19.80
C GLY A 236 -5.42 8.64 -18.41
N GLN A 237 -4.21 8.85 -17.89
CA GLN A 237 -3.97 9.44 -16.59
C GLN A 237 -4.10 10.96 -16.66
N VAL A 238 -5.34 11.44 -16.64
CA VAL A 238 -5.67 12.87 -16.72
C VAL A 238 -6.26 13.34 -15.40
N GLY A 239 -5.56 14.27 -14.74
CA GLY A 239 -5.88 14.77 -13.42
C GLY A 239 -6.01 16.30 -13.38
N SER A 240 -5.86 16.85 -12.18
CA SER A 240 -5.84 18.31 -11.94
C SER A 240 -4.62 18.73 -11.10
N GLY A 241 -3.67 17.80 -10.92
CA GLY A 241 -2.54 17.94 -10.03
C GLY A 241 -1.38 18.73 -10.61
N PRO A 242 -0.29 18.85 -9.82
CA PRO A 242 0.90 19.64 -10.14
C PRO A 242 1.72 19.10 -11.33
N PHE A 243 1.55 17.83 -11.69
CA PHE A 243 2.18 17.23 -12.85
C PHE A 243 1.13 16.61 -13.78
N ARG A 244 1.50 16.41 -15.04
CA ARG A 244 0.75 15.68 -16.05
C ARG A 244 1.48 14.38 -16.35
N TRP A 245 0.74 13.31 -16.55
CA TRP A 245 1.32 12.05 -17.00
C TRP A 245 1.99 12.23 -18.36
N LEU A 246 3.19 11.67 -18.53
CA LEU A 246 3.91 11.72 -19.80
C LEU A 246 3.92 10.37 -20.49
N GLU A 247 4.42 9.35 -19.81
CA GLU A 247 4.60 8.01 -20.37
C GLU A 247 4.86 7.01 -19.24
N TRP A 248 4.59 5.74 -19.54
CA TRP A 248 4.82 4.63 -18.64
C TRP A 248 5.15 3.38 -19.44
N THR A 249 6.16 2.64 -18.99
CA THR A 249 6.51 1.33 -19.53
C THR A 249 6.68 0.37 -18.36
N GLU A 250 5.90 -0.72 -18.38
CA GLU A 250 5.87 -1.69 -17.30
C GLU A 250 7.25 -2.26 -17.01
N GLY A 251 7.65 -2.28 -15.74
CA GLY A 251 8.95 -2.79 -15.33
C GLY A 251 10.14 -1.93 -15.73
N GLU A 252 9.94 -0.78 -16.39
CA GLU A 252 11.03 0.08 -16.87
C GLU A 252 10.94 1.49 -16.27
N PHE A 253 9.91 2.28 -16.58
CA PHE A 253 9.81 3.66 -16.09
C PHE A 253 8.39 4.24 -16.08
N ALA A 254 8.20 5.28 -15.25
CA ALA A 254 7.03 6.15 -15.26
C ALA A 254 7.51 7.59 -15.20
N SER A 255 7.02 8.47 -16.08
CA SER A 255 7.42 9.87 -16.06
C SER A 255 6.23 10.83 -16.10
N VAL A 256 6.42 11.97 -15.46
CA VAL A 256 5.45 13.06 -15.38
C VAL A 256 6.15 14.38 -15.68
N ILE A 257 5.43 15.29 -16.32
CA ILE A 257 5.91 16.65 -16.63
C ILE A 257 5.14 17.67 -15.82
N ARG A 258 5.76 18.82 -15.55
CA ARG A 258 5.09 19.89 -14.81
C ARG A 258 3.79 20.32 -15.50
N ASN A 259 2.76 20.57 -14.68
CA ASN A 259 1.58 21.32 -15.07
C ASN A 259 1.82 22.82 -14.83
N GLU A 260 2.11 23.58 -15.90
CA GLU A 260 2.34 25.03 -15.81
C GLU A 260 1.07 25.81 -15.45
N GLU A 261 -0.11 25.21 -15.62
CA GLU A 261 -1.43 25.82 -15.36
C GLU A 261 -2.01 25.38 -14.01
N TRP A 262 -1.21 24.73 -13.17
CA TRP A 262 -1.69 24.26 -11.88
C TRP A 262 -2.11 25.43 -10.99
N PHE A 263 -3.24 25.26 -10.30
CA PHE A 263 -3.85 26.30 -9.44
C PHE A 263 -3.05 26.62 -8.17
N GLY A 264 -2.05 25.80 -7.86
CA GLY A 264 -1.10 26.02 -6.76
C GLY A 264 0.16 26.77 -7.21
N SER A 265 1.19 26.74 -6.36
CA SER A 265 2.51 27.21 -6.77
C SER A 265 3.16 26.19 -7.71
N ALA A 266 3.53 26.61 -8.92
CA ALA A 266 4.17 25.74 -9.89
C ALA A 266 5.32 24.94 -9.25
N PRO A 267 5.36 23.60 -9.41
CA PRO A 267 6.44 22.78 -8.86
C PRO A 267 7.80 23.29 -9.29
N ALA A 268 8.80 23.20 -8.41
CA ALA A 268 10.17 23.60 -8.76
C ALA A 268 10.79 22.67 -9.82
N LEU A 269 10.29 21.43 -9.96
CA LEU A 269 10.79 20.42 -10.89
C LEU A 269 10.07 20.47 -12.24
N ALA A 270 10.81 20.40 -13.35
CA ALA A 270 10.22 20.37 -14.71
C ALA A 270 9.51 19.04 -15.01
N GLY A 271 9.92 17.98 -14.33
CA GLY A 271 9.34 16.65 -14.42
C GLY A 271 10.02 15.70 -13.45
N ILE A 272 9.39 14.55 -13.26
CA ILE A 272 9.89 13.46 -12.42
C ILE A 272 9.85 12.18 -13.26
N THR A 273 10.95 11.44 -13.26
CA THR A 273 11.04 10.12 -13.87
C THR A 273 11.39 9.11 -12.79
N VAL A 274 10.51 8.12 -12.61
CA VAL A 274 10.74 6.96 -11.74
C VAL A 274 11.22 5.82 -12.62
N LEU A 275 12.42 5.30 -12.36
CA LEU A 275 13.03 4.18 -13.06
C LEU A 275 12.94 2.92 -12.21
N HIS A 276 12.62 1.79 -12.83
CA HIS A 276 12.81 0.50 -12.22
C HIS A 276 14.28 0.11 -12.32
N ALA A 277 14.95 0.01 -11.17
CA ALA A 277 16.35 -0.41 -11.14
C ALA A 277 16.45 -1.92 -11.06
N GLU A 278 17.01 -2.55 -12.09
CA GLU A 278 17.21 -4.00 -12.13
C GLU A 278 18.48 -4.44 -11.39
N ASN A 279 19.52 -3.59 -11.36
CA ASN A 279 20.79 -3.93 -10.74
C ASN A 279 21.44 -2.74 -10.00
N ALA A 280 22.08 -3.03 -8.87
CA ALA A 280 22.69 -2.01 -8.01
C ALA A 280 23.94 -1.36 -8.62
N SER A 281 24.66 -2.04 -9.51
CA SER A 281 25.88 -1.52 -10.13
C SER A 281 25.60 -0.40 -11.13
N GLU A 282 24.51 -0.50 -11.87
CA GLU A 282 24.00 0.50 -12.81
C GLU A 282 23.52 1.73 -12.06
N VAL A 283 22.78 1.55 -10.97
CA VAL A 283 22.39 2.66 -10.07
C VAL A 283 23.61 3.47 -9.61
N VAL A 284 24.72 2.81 -9.23
CA VAL A 284 25.96 3.51 -8.87
C VAL A 284 26.55 4.26 -10.07
N ALA A 285 26.58 3.63 -11.24
CA ALA A 285 27.12 4.25 -12.44
C ALA A 285 26.33 5.51 -12.82
N ASP A 286 25.00 5.43 -12.80
CA ASP A 286 24.10 6.52 -13.17
C ASP A 286 24.15 7.67 -12.16
N LEU A 287 24.28 7.38 -10.86
CA LEU A 287 24.52 8.40 -9.83
C LEU A 287 25.86 9.13 -10.05
N ARG A 288 26.91 8.43 -10.51
CA ARG A 288 28.23 9.05 -10.77
C ARG A 288 28.20 10.02 -11.93
N VAL A 289 27.52 9.66 -13.01
CA VAL A 289 27.40 10.52 -14.21
C VAL A 289 26.25 11.52 -14.11
N LYS A 290 25.45 11.44 -13.04
CA LYS A 290 24.27 12.28 -12.76
C LYS A 290 23.13 12.09 -13.76
N ASP A 291 22.99 10.88 -14.27
CA ASP A 291 21.79 10.46 -15.00
C ASP A 291 20.68 10.01 -14.03
N LEU A 292 21.06 9.68 -12.79
CA LEU A 292 20.17 9.43 -11.65
C LEU A 292 20.45 10.45 -10.54
N ASP A 293 19.40 10.98 -9.91
CA ASP A 293 19.51 11.96 -8.81
C ASP A 293 19.28 11.32 -7.43
N ALA A 294 18.46 10.27 -7.35
CA ALA A 294 18.13 9.58 -6.11
C ALA A 294 17.89 8.08 -6.33
N ALA A 295 18.20 7.26 -5.33
CA ALA A 295 17.97 5.83 -5.38
C ALA A 295 17.34 5.30 -4.10
N PHE A 296 16.29 4.50 -4.23
CA PHE A 296 15.76 3.66 -3.18
C PHE A 296 16.52 2.33 -3.16
N VAL A 297 17.30 2.08 -2.11
CA VAL A 297 18.20 0.92 -2.00
C VAL A 297 18.22 0.36 -0.59
N GLY A 298 18.65 -0.90 -0.45
CA GLY A 298 18.96 -1.51 0.86
C GLY A 298 20.19 -0.87 1.52
N ARG A 299 20.39 -1.08 2.82
CA ARG A 299 21.47 -0.42 3.58
C ARG A 299 22.88 -0.80 3.13
N THR A 300 23.12 -2.08 2.87
CA THR A 300 24.41 -2.57 2.37
C THR A 300 24.79 -1.90 1.05
N GLN A 301 23.81 -1.75 0.15
CA GLN A 301 23.96 -0.98 -1.07
C GLN A 301 24.22 0.49 -0.77
N ALA A 302 23.42 1.14 0.09
CA ALA A 302 23.60 2.54 0.46
C ALA A 302 25.02 2.84 0.97
N ASP A 303 25.59 1.98 1.81
CA ASP A 303 26.97 2.11 2.31
C ASP A 303 27.99 2.05 1.18
N ALA A 304 27.87 1.08 0.27
CA ALA A 304 28.71 0.98 -0.91
C ALA A 304 28.56 2.20 -1.85
N MET A 305 27.34 2.70 -2.02
CA MET A 305 27.05 3.88 -2.86
C MET A 305 27.69 5.15 -2.30
N LYS A 306 27.62 5.37 -0.97
CA LYS A 306 28.24 6.53 -0.30
C LYS A 306 29.77 6.54 -0.47
N GLU A 307 30.41 5.37 -0.44
CA GLU A 307 31.84 5.26 -0.72
C GLU A 307 32.15 5.51 -2.20
N ALA A 308 31.31 4.98 -3.09
CA ALA A 308 31.49 5.05 -4.54
C ALA A 308 31.20 6.44 -5.15
N VAL A 309 30.35 7.25 -4.52
CA VAL A 309 29.86 8.54 -5.03
C VAL A 309 29.92 9.60 -3.91
N PRO A 310 31.03 10.35 -3.80
CA PRO A 310 31.18 11.38 -2.77
C PRO A 310 30.08 12.45 -2.88
N GLY A 311 29.46 12.79 -1.75
CA GLY A 311 28.42 13.82 -1.66
C GLY A 311 26.99 13.30 -1.67
N LEU A 312 26.77 11.99 -1.78
CA LEU A 312 25.45 11.40 -1.53
C LEU A 312 25.00 11.64 -0.10
N VAL A 313 23.74 12.04 0.05
CA VAL A 313 23.07 12.19 1.34
C VAL A 313 22.09 11.03 1.48
N GLU A 314 22.28 10.23 2.53
CA GLU A 314 21.32 9.20 2.90
C GLU A 314 20.18 9.85 3.69
N SER A 315 18.94 9.64 3.23
CA SER A 315 17.74 10.03 3.96
C SER A 315 17.02 8.79 4.44
N HIS A 316 16.71 8.74 5.74
CA HIS A 316 15.90 7.68 6.32
C HIS A 316 14.43 8.08 6.23
N VAL A 317 13.75 7.54 5.23
CA VAL A 317 12.30 7.68 5.12
C VAL A 317 11.66 6.45 5.75
N GLY A 318 10.87 6.64 6.81
CA GLY A 318 10.16 5.54 7.44
C GLY A 318 9.19 4.90 6.44
N ASN A 319 9.44 3.63 6.10
CA ASN A 319 8.59 2.90 5.18
C ASN A 319 7.59 2.05 5.97
N ALA A 320 6.30 2.18 5.66
CA ALA A 320 5.24 1.38 6.27
C ALA A 320 5.05 0.00 5.62
N LEU A 321 5.93 -0.38 4.67
CA LEU A 321 6.00 -1.74 4.15
C LEU A 321 6.21 -2.74 5.30
N PHE A 322 5.31 -3.71 5.38
CA PHE A 322 5.41 -4.81 6.32
C PHE A 322 5.42 -6.13 5.57
N PHE A 323 6.23 -7.07 6.06
CA PHE A 323 6.31 -8.43 5.52
C PHE A 323 5.75 -9.39 6.56
N GLY A 324 4.79 -10.21 6.15
CA GLY A 324 4.12 -11.11 7.07
C GLY A 324 3.36 -12.22 6.35
N MET A 325 3.03 -13.27 7.10
CA MET A 325 2.21 -14.37 6.61
C MET A 325 0.73 -13.99 6.64
N ARG A 326 0.03 -14.20 5.52
CA ARG A 326 -1.43 -14.19 5.46
C ARG A 326 -1.92 -15.63 5.54
N PHE A 327 -3.01 -15.84 6.28
CA PHE A 327 -3.63 -17.15 6.45
C PHE A 327 -5.05 -17.12 5.91
N THR A 328 -5.39 -18.08 5.06
CA THR A 328 -6.78 -18.28 4.60
C THR A 328 -7.58 -18.93 5.73
N THR A 329 -8.19 -18.12 6.60
CA THR A 329 -8.83 -18.61 7.84
C THR A 329 -10.09 -19.45 7.62
N SER A 330 -10.56 -19.58 6.38
CA SER A 330 -11.67 -20.48 6.01
C SER A 330 -11.21 -21.90 5.66
N ALA A 331 -9.92 -22.09 5.36
CA ALA A 331 -9.38 -23.35 4.88
C ALA A 331 -8.60 -24.09 5.98
N PRO A 332 -8.80 -25.40 6.18
CA PRO A 332 -7.91 -26.22 7.00
C PRO A 332 -6.46 -26.21 6.46
N PRO A 333 -5.44 -26.27 7.32
CA PRO A 333 -5.52 -26.26 8.79
C PRO A 333 -5.59 -24.84 9.37
N PHE A 334 -5.57 -23.80 8.52
CA PHE A 334 -5.53 -22.40 8.92
C PHE A 334 -6.84 -21.87 9.51
N ASN A 335 -7.93 -22.63 9.46
CA ASN A 335 -9.17 -22.33 10.17
C ASN A 335 -9.03 -22.44 11.70
N ASP A 336 -8.08 -23.23 12.21
CA ASP A 336 -7.77 -23.29 13.64
C ASP A 336 -6.75 -22.22 14.05
N VAL A 337 -7.10 -21.42 15.06
CA VAL A 337 -6.25 -20.33 15.57
C VAL A 337 -4.93 -20.83 16.15
N ARG A 338 -4.90 -22.04 16.71
CA ARG A 338 -3.70 -22.64 17.31
C ARG A 338 -2.66 -22.93 16.25
N VAL A 339 -3.06 -23.40 15.07
CA VAL A 339 -2.16 -23.61 13.93
C VAL A 339 -1.54 -22.30 13.49
N ARG A 340 -2.36 -21.25 13.29
CA ARG A 340 -1.85 -19.92 12.91
C ARG A 340 -0.92 -19.33 13.97
N THR A 341 -1.27 -19.49 15.24
CA THR A 341 -0.46 -19.02 16.38
C THR A 341 0.87 -19.75 16.45
N ALA A 342 0.87 -21.09 16.30
CA ALA A 342 2.09 -21.90 16.26
C ALA A 342 3.03 -21.41 15.16
N LEU A 343 2.52 -21.23 13.93
CA LEU A 343 3.31 -20.76 12.80
C LEU A 343 3.83 -19.34 13.01
N ALA A 344 2.97 -18.42 13.47
CA ALA A 344 3.35 -17.02 13.67
C ALA A 344 4.44 -16.83 14.74
N ILE A 345 4.42 -17.62 15.81
CA ILE A 345 5.43 -17.60 16.88
C ILE A 345 6.70 -18.35 16.45
N ALA A 346 6.56 -19.41 15.66
CA ALA A 346 7.69 -20.20 15.17
C ALA A 346 8.57 -19.45 14.16
N MET A 347 8.12 -18.36 13.53
CA MET A 347 8.95 -17.56 12.62
C MET A 347 10.09 -16.85 13.34
N ASN A 348 11.33 -17.01 12.83
CA ASN A 348 12.47 -16.25 13.29
C ASN A 348 12.56 -14.90 12.58
N ARG A 349 11.81 -13.91 13.08
CA ARG A 349 11.74 -12.57 12.45
C ARG A 349 13.10 -11.87 12.37
N THR A 350 13.97 -12.06 13.36
CA THR A 350 15.31 -11.46 13.36
C THR A 350 16.15 -12.04 12.22
N GLU A 351 16.22 -13.37 12.12
CA GLU A 351 16.94 -14.02 11.03
C GLU A 351 16.35 -13.69 9.66
N MET A 352 15.02 -13.57 9.55
CA MET A 352 14.39 -13.10 8.31
C MET A 352 14.84 -11.67 7.97
N ILE A 353 14.87 -10.75 8.93
CA ILE A 353 15.34 -9.38 8.69
C ILE A 353 16.82 -9.36 8.30
N ASP A 354 17.65 -10.15 8.97
CA ASP A 354 19.08 -10.21 8.70
C ASP A 354 19.37 -10.79 7.31
N ILE A 355 18.60 -11.80 6.87
CA ILE A 355 18.78 -12.43 5.55
C ILE A 355 18.18 -11.58 4.42
N PHE A 356 16.97 -11.04 4.58
CA PHE A 356 16.26 -10.35 3.49
C PHE A 356 16.58 -8.87 3.39
N PHE A 357 16.86 -8.21 4.52
CA PHE A 357 17.09 -6.76 4.57
C PHE A 357 18.52 -6.42 5.00
N ASP A 358 19.42 -7.40 5.13
CA ASP A 358 20.77 -7.21 5.68
C ASP A 358 20.75 -6.42 7.01
N GLY A 359 19.75 -6.68 7.86
CA GLY A 359 19.56 -5.99 9.14
C GLY A 359 18.92 -4.60 9.05
N SER A 360 18.48 -4.17 7.86
CA SER A 360 17.89 -2.83 7.63
C SER A 360 16.40 -2.72 7.96
N GLY A 361 15.82 -3.76 8.54
CA GLY A 361 14.42 -3.82 8.93
C GLY A 361 14.23 -3.78 10.43
N ASP A 362 13.05 -3.36 10.87
CA ASP A 362 12.65 -3.43 12.26
C ASP A 362 11.50 -4.42 12.45
N ARG A 363 11.47 -5.07 13.61
CA ARG A 363 10.31 -5.88 14.01
C ARG A 363 9.20 -4.95 14.46
N SER A 364 8.14 -4.87 13.68
CA SER A 364 6.94 -4.13 14.05
C SER A 364 5.79 -5.08 14.38
N GLY A 365 4.83 -4.57 15.14
CA GLY A 365 3.49 -5.13 15.14
C GLY A 365 2.77 -4.84 13.82
N TRP A 366 1.46 -5.08 13.81
CA TRP A 366 0.60 -4.75 12.65
C TRP A 366 0.51 -3.25 12.36
N VAL A 367 0.61 -2.41 13.39
CA VAL A 367 0.82 -0.97 13.22
C VAL A 367 2.33 -0.75 13.12
N SER A 368 2.78 -0.25 11.97
CA SER A 368 4.19 -0.06 11.67
C SER A 368 4.80 1.09 12.50
N TRP A 369 6.10 0.99 12.74
CA TRP A 369 6.85 1.93 13.58
C TRP A 369 6.86 3.40 13.10
N PRO A 370 6.74 3.74 11.80
CA PRO A 370 6.67 5.14 11.38
C PRO A 370 5.45 5.87 11.97
N VAL A 371 4.39 5.13 12.29
CA VAL A 371 3.17 5.67 12.91
C VAL A 371 3.30 5.62 14.44
N SER A 372 4.37 6.25 14.93
CA SER A 372 4.86 6.15 16.31
C SER A 372 3.83 6.45 17.40
N HIS A 373 2.82 7.28 17.10
CA HIS A 373 1.72 7.59 18.02
C HIS A 373 0.78 6.41 18.29
N TRP A 374 0.67 5.45 17.37
CA TRP A 374 -0.23 4.28 17.50
C TRP A 374 0.51 2.95 17.54
N ALA A 375 1.78 2.92 17.17
CA ALA A 375 2.61 1.73 17.24
C ALA A 375 2.84 1.30 18.70
N LEU A 376 2.79 -0.01 18.94
CA LEU A 376 3.24 -0.56 20.23
C LEU A 376 4.74 -0.29 20.40
N PRO A 377 5.18 0.23 21.55
CA PRO A 377 6.61 0.39 21.83
C PRO A 377 7.31 -0.96 21.69
N PHE A 378 8.49 -0.95 21.07
CA PHE A 378 9.22 -2.19 20.85
C PHE A 378 9.53 -2.94 22.16
N SER A 379 9.73 -2.22 23.27
CA SER A 379 9.91 -2.81 24.61
C SER A 379 8.70 -3.59 25.13
N GLU A 380 7.49 -3.26 24.67
CA GLU A 380 6.29 -4.03 24.99
C GLU A 380 6.13 -5.19 24.01
N LEU A 381 6.40 -4.93 22.72
CA LEU A 381 6.35 -5.94 21.68
C LEU A 381 7.33 -7.09 21.96
N SER A 382 8.53 -6.80 22.48
CA SER A 382 9.55 -7.80 22.80
C SER A 382 9.15 -8.78 23.91
N GLU A 383 8.07 -8.52 24.65
CA GLU A 383 7.55 -9.46 25.65
C GLU A 383 6.58 -10.48 25.04
N TRP A 384 6.10 -10.24 23.81
CA TRP A 384 5.09 -11.07 23.17
C TRP A 384 5.72 -12.31 22.51
N PRO A 385 5.04 -13.47 22.54
CA PRO A 385 5.49 -14.65 21.80
C PRO A 385 5.73 -14.34 20.32
N GLY A 386 6.89 -14.75 19.79
CA GLY A 386 7.32 -14.51 18.41
C GLY A 386 8.11 -13.22 18.21
N TYR A 387 8.22 -12.37 19.23
CA TYR A 387 8.99 -11.13 19.23
C TYR A 387 10.09 -11.11 20.31
N ARG A 388 10.19 -12.18 21.10
CA ARG A 388 11.06 -12.24 22.27
C ARG A 388 12.53 -12.11 21.91
N LEU A 389 13.24 -11.33 22.73
CA LEU A 389 14.68 -11.08 22.60
C LEU A 389 15.52 -11.83 23.62
N GLY A 390 16.84 -11.82 23.41
CA GLY A 390 17.83 -12.29 24.38
C GLY A 390 18.04 -13.80 24.41
N SER A 391 18.94 -14.24 25.29
CA SER A 391 19.30 -15.64 25.47
C SER A 391 18.13 -16.42 26.06
N GLY A 392 17.34 -17.06 25.20
CA GLY A 392 16.23 -17.94 25.58
C GLY A 392 14.86 -17.52 25.04
N GLY A 393 14.68 -16.27 24.61
CA GLY A 393 13.39 -15.80 24.05
C GLY A 393 12.94 -16.65 22.86
N ARG A 394 13.87 -16.95 21.96
CA ARG A 394 13.62 -17.81 20.80
C ARG A 394 13.28 -19.26 21.18
N ALA A 395 13.95 -19.82 22.19
CA ALA A 395 13.67 -21.18 22.66
C ALA A 395 12.27 -21.26 23.29
N GLN A 396 11.88 -20.23 24.05
CA GLN A 396 10.54 -20.12 24.60
C GLN A 396 9.48 -19.98 23.49
N ASP A 397 9.73 -19.17 22.45
CA ASP A 397 8.83 -19.06 21.30
C ASP A 397 8.60 -20.41 20.62
N ILE A 398 9.68 -21.19 20.41
CA ILE A 398 9.56 -22.55 19.86
C ILE A 398 8.78 -23.49 20.78
N GLN A 399 8.97 -23.39 22.10
CA GLN A 399 8.21 -24.17 23.07
C GLN A 399 6.72 -23.83 23.03
N ASP A 400 6.38 -22.55 23.04
CA ASP A 400 5.00 -22.07 22.99
C ASP A 400 4.33 -22.47 21.66
N ALA A 401 5.05 -22.37 20.54
CA ALA A 401 4.57 -22.81 19.25
C ALA A 401 4.27 -24.32 19.22
N ARG A 402 5.15 -25.14 19.79
CA ARG A 402 4.92 -26.59 19.94
C ARG A 402 3.69 -26.88 20.79
N GLN A 403 3.51 -26.16 21.89
CA GLN A 403 2.34 -26.32 22.76
C GLN A 403 1.04 -26.04 22.01
N GLN A 404 1.00 -25.01 21.16
CA GLN A 404 -0.17 -24.72 20.32
C GLN A 404 -0.46 -25.86 19.32
N MET A 405 0.59 -26.39 18.67
CA MET A 405 0.45 -27.50 17.73
C MET A 405 0.07 -28.81 18.43
N ASP A 406 0.61 -29.09 19.61
CA ASP A 406 0.27 -30.28 20.40
C ASP A 406 -1.19 -30.21 20.88
N ALA A 407 -1.67 -29.03 21.29
CA ALA A 407 -3.07 -28.83 21.63
C ALA A 407 -4.01 -29.03 20.43
N TYR A 408 -3.58 -28.61 19.22
CA TYR A 408 -4.33 -28.87 17.99
C TYR A 408 -4.44 -30.37 17.69
N VAL A 409 -3.35 -31.12 17.85
CA VAL A 409 -3.30 -32.57 17.65
C VAL A 409 -4.08 -33.34 18.72
N ALA A 410 -4.06 -32.87 19.97
CA ALA A 410 -4.78 -33.48 21.09
C ALA A 410 -6.31 -33.54 20.87
N ASP A 411 -6.85 -32.62 20.07
CA ASP A 411 -8.27 -32.61 19.67
C ASP A 411 -8.58 -33.61 18.53
N GLY A 412 -7.62 -34.47 18.16
CA GLY A 412 -7.77 -35.47 17.11
C GLY A 412 -7.50 -34.96 15.70
N ASN A 413 -7.03 -33.72 15.55
CA ASN A 413 -6.62 -33.20 14.26
C ASN A 413 -5.25 -33.77 13.84
N GLU A 414 -5.06 -33.98 12.54
CA GLU A 414 -3.78 -34.40 12.00
C GLU A 414 -2.79 -33.23 12.00
N ARG A 415 -1.56 -33.48 12.47
CA ARG A 415 -0.49 -32.48 12.41
C ARG A 415 -0.20 -32.17 10.95
N PRO A 416 -0.24 -30.90 10.51
CA PRO A 416 0.13 -30.56 9.14
C PRO A 416 1.61 -30.88 8.91
N THR A 417 1.90 -31.82 8.01
CA THR A 417 3.28 -32.17 7.62
C THR A 417 3.74 -31.41 6.37
N THR A 418 2.79 -30.89 5.61
CA THR A 418 3.00 -30.08 4.42
C THR A 418 2.10 -28.85 4.51
N LEU A 419 2.64 -27.67 4.23
CA LEU A 419 1.89 -26.44 4.10
C LEU A 419 2.18 -25.87 2.72
N GLU A 420 1.15 -25.72 1.90
CA GLU A 420 1.30 -25.04 0.61
C GLU A 420 1.53 -23.55 0.86
N LEU A 421 2.65 -23.04 0.38
CA LEU A 421 2.97 -21.62 0.37
C LEU A 421 2.64 -21.09 -1.03
N HIS A 422 1.60 -20.27 -1.13
CA HIS A 422 1.36 -19.51 -2.33
C HIS A 422 2.20 -18.23 -2.25
N VAL A 423 3.25 -18.15 -3.08
CA VAL A 423 3.97 -16.90 -3.31
C VAL A 423 3.18 -16.13 -4.35
N GLU A 424 2.35 -15.19 -3.91
CA GLU A 424 1.82 -14.17 -4.83
C GLU A 424 3.02 -13.28 -5.23
N GLN A 425 3.44 -13.37 -6.49
CA GLN A 425 4.25 -12.32 -7.09
C GLN A 425 3.32 -11.13 -7.31
N THR A 426 3.34 -10.18 -6.38
CA THR A 426 2.63 -8.90 -6.49
C THR A 426 3.51 -7.84 -7.12
#